data_AF-A0A967BZN2-F1
#
_entry.id   AF-A0A967BZN2-F1
#
_cell.length_a   1.000
_cell.length_b   1.000
_cell.length_c   1.000
_cell.angle_alpha   90.00
_cell.angle_beta   90.00
_cell.angle_gamma   90.00
#
_symmetry.space_group_name_H-M   'P 1'
#
loop_
_entity.id
_entity.type
_entity.pdbx_description
1 polymer ?
#
loop_
_entity_poly.entity_id
_entity_poly.type
_entity_poly.pdbx_seq_one_letter_code
_entity_poly.pdbx_strand_id
1 'polypeptide(L)'
;MTSDGAEGTANGTMMNRVIRAVKLDPTLYKEVSGDGTKTTEAMIVVALAALIGGLGPIIGPGHFRFGGWILMAILAPTLFLGIGTGVLWLIGKLFSGKAEFIQMFRPLGYAYAPYALGIIPFIGGIIGGLWGLACAVIAVRESEEVSTGSAVAIVLIPAVIIFILMLIVGAVIGMAMLGLARS
;
A
#
# COMPACT_ATOMS: atom_id res chain seq x y z
N MET A 1 21.83 -39.95 -2.46
CA MET A 1 22.14 -38.70 -3.16
C MET A 1 21.00 -38.43 -4.12
N THR A 2 19.99 -37.67 -3.66
CA THR A 2 19.00 -36.92 -4.47
C THR A 2 18.29 -35.97 -3.49
N SER A 3 18.95 -34.87 -3.15
CA SER A 3 18.41 -33.76 -2.35
C SER A 3 17.51 -32.84 -3.18
N ASP A 4 16.68 -33.42 -4.06
CA ASP A 4 15.96 -32.69 -5.12
C ASP A 4 14.53 -32.28 -4.71
N GLY A 5 14.19 -32.42 -3.42
CA GLY A 5 12.85 -32.14 -2.90
C GLY A 5 12.63 -30.71 -2.37
N ALA A 6 13.66 -29.87 -2.31
CA ALA A 6 13.59 -28.58 -1.62
C ALA A 6 13.58 -27.35 -2.54
N GLU A 7 13.94 -27.48 -3.82
CA GLU A 7 14.07 -26.33 -4.75
C GLU A 7 12.80 -26.08 -5.59
N GLY A 8 11.86 -27.03 -5.61
CA GLY A 8 10.63 -26.97 -6.42
C GLY A 8 9.44 -26.20 -5.82
N THR A 9 9.54 -25.71 -4.58
CA THR A 9 8.39 -25.07 -3.89
C THR A 9 8.65 -23.61 -3.49
N ALA A 10 9.89 -23.13 -3.45
CA ALA A 10 10.19 -21.77 -3.04
C ALA A 10 9.70 -20.72 -4.04
N ASN A 11 9.86 -20.96 -5.35
CA ASN A 11 9.59 -19.95 -6.38
C ASN A 11 8.09 -19.60 -6.57
N GLY A 12 7.17 -20.51 -6.23
CA GLY A 12 5.72 -20.34 -6.43
C GLY A 12 4.91 -19.94 -5.19
N THR A 13 5.52 -19.85 -4.00
CA THR A 13 4.79 -19.58 -2.75
C THR A 13 4.46 -18.10 -2.60
N MET A 14 3.31 -17.82 -1.95
CA MET A 14 2.89 -16.46 -1.60
C MET A 14 3.96 -15.74 -0.77
N MET A 15 4.64 -16.44 0.13
CA MET A 15 5.73 -15.88 0.95
C MET A 15 6.90 -15.39 0.09
N ASN A 16 7.32 -16.15 -0.92
CA ASN A 16 8.39 -15.72 -1.81
C ASN A 16 8.00 -14.46 -2.62
N ARG A 17 6.74 -14.39 -3.06
CA ARG A 17 6.20 -13.17 -3.69
C ARG A 17 6.21 -11.98 -2.71
N VAL A 18 5.79 -12.17 -1.47
CA VAL A 18 5.86 -11.11 -0.43
C VAL A 18 7.30 -10.63 -0.21
N ILE A 19 8.28 -11.54 -0.13
CA ILE A 19 9.69 -11.19 0.02
C ILE A 19 10.21 -10.42 -1.20
N ARG A 20 9.88 -10.87 -2.41
CA ARG A 20 10.23 -10.16 -3.66
C ARG A 20 9.60 -8.76 -3.72
N ALA A 21 8.36 -8.61 -3.25
CA ALA A 21 7.69 -7.31 -3.16
C ALA A 21 8.40 -6.38 -2.16
N VAL A 22 8.77 -6.91 -0.99
CA VAL A 22 9.57 -6.16 -0.02
C VAL A 22 10.91 -5.75 -0.60
N LYS A 23 11.53 -6.58 -1.45
CA LYS A 23 12.79 -6.27 -2.14
C LYS A 23 12.65 -5.39 -3.38
N LEU A 24 11.47 -4.83 -3.65
CA LEU A 24 11.21 -3.97 -4.82
C LEU A 24 11.50 -4.67 -6.17
N ASP A 25 11.27 -5.98 -6.26
CA ASP A 25 11.51 -6.73 -7.50
C ASP A 25 10.50 -6.35 -8.60
N PRO A 26 10.93 -5.66 -9.67
CA PRO A 26 10.02 -5.23 -10.74
C PRO A 26 9.37 -6.40 -11.47
N THR A 27 10.07 -7.54 -11.57
CA THR A 27 9.55 -8.72 -12.27
C THR A 27 8.33 -9.29 -11.56
N LEU A 28 8.27 -9.18 -10.23
CA LEU A 28 7.11 -9.58 -9.45
C LEU A 28 5.90 -8.68 -9.75
N TYR A 29 6.09 -7.36 -9.73
CA TYR A 29 4.98 -6.43 -9.94
C TYR A 29 4.36 -6.62 -11.33
N LYS A 30 5.19 -6.91 -12.34
CA LYS A 30 4.71 -7.29 -13.66
C LYS A 30 3.98 -8.64 -13.68
N GLU A 31 4.53 -9.65 -13.02
CA GLU A 31 3.94 -11.00 -12.88
C GLU A 31 2.54 -10.93 -12.26
N VAL A 32 2.39 -10.28 -11.10
CA VAL A 32 1.12 -10.21 -10.38
C VAL A 32 0.12 -9.27 -11.04
N SER A 33 0.58 -8.30 -11.84
CA SER A 33 -0.29 -7.48 -12.69
C SER A 33 -1.02 -8.34 -13.72
N GLY A 34 -0.29 -9.22 -14.41
CA GLY A 34 -0.84 -10.10 -15.45
C GLY A 34 -1.63 -11.30 -14.93
N ASP A 35 -1.33 -11.79 -13.73
CA ASP A 35 -1.94 -13.02 -13.20
C ASP A 35 -3.20 -12.75 -12.36
N GLY A 36 -4.36 -13.11 -12.92
CA GLY A 36 -5.67 -13.02 -12.27
C GLY A 36 -5.81 -13.75 -10.95
N THR A 37 -5.08 -14.86 -10.79
CA THR A 37 -5.16 -15.72 -9.61
C THR A 37 -4.54 -15.07 -8.37
N LYS A 38 -3.71 -14.02 -8.55
CA LYS A 38 -2.99 -13.33 -7.47
C LYS A 38 -3.77 -12.22 -6.78
N THR A 39 -5.01 -11.97 -7.21
CA THR A 39 -5.89 -10.96 -6.60
C THR A 39 -6.20 -11.31 -5.14
N THR A 40 -6.53 -12.57 -4.85
CA THR A 40 -6.81 -13.02 -3.48
C THR A 40 -5.58 -12.90 -2.59
N GLU A 41 -4.41 -13.27 -3.10
CA GLU A 41 -3.15 -13.13 -2.36
C GLU A 41 -2.87 -11.65 -2.03
N ALA A 42 -3.06 -10.74 -2.97
CA ALA A 42 -2.90 -9.30 -2.75
C ALA A 42 -3.83 -8.77 -1.64
N MET A 43 -5.10 -9.21 -1.63
CA MET A 43 -6.04 -8.85 -0.56
C MET A 43 -5.61 -9.39 0.81
N ILE A 44 -5.05 -10.61 0.87
CA ILE A 44 -4.54 -11.17 2.13
C ILE A 44 -3.35 -10.34 2.63
N VAL A 45 -2.42 -9.95 1.75
CA VAL A 45 -1.28 -9.08 2.12
C VAL A 45 -1.77 -7.77 2.71
N VAL A 46 -2.78 -7.15 2.10
CA VAL A 46 -3.37 -5.89 2.56
C VAL A 46 -4.07 -6.08 3.91
N ALA A 47 -4.83 -7.17 4.08
CA ALA A 47 -5.49 -7.48 5.34
C ALA A 47 -4.49 -7.72 6.49
N LEU A 48 -3.35 -8.36 6.22
CA LEU A 48 -2.28 -8.54 7.20
C LEU A 48 -1.61 -7.21 7.55
N ALA A 49 -1.28 -6.40 6.54
CA ALA A 49 -0.72 -5.06 6.73
C ALA A 49 -1.66 -4.16 7.55
N ALA A 50 -2.96 -4.26 7.27
CA ALA A 50 -4.03 -3.55 7.94
C ALA A 50 -4.14 -3.91 9.42
N LEU A 51 -4.08 -5.22 9.73
CA LEU A 51 -4.10 -5.70 11.11
C LEU A 51 -2.89 -5.20 11.90
N ILE A 52 -1.69 -5.18 11.29
CA ILE A 52 -0.47 -4.72 11.95
C ILE A 52 -0.45 -3.19 12.10
N GLY A 53 -0.77 -2.45 11.02
CA GLY A 53 -0.79 -0.99 11.00
C GLY A 53 -1.92 -0.39 11.85
N GLY A 54 -3.04 -1.10 11.96
CA GLY A 54 -4.18 -0.71 12.79
C GLY A 54 -3.94 -0.81 14.30
N LEU A 55 -2.85 -1.47 14.75
CA LEU A 55 -2.54 -1.55 16.18
C LEU A 55 -2.15 -0.19 16.80
N GLY A 56 -1.65 0.75 16.00
CA GLY A 56 -1.19 2.06 16.47
C GLY A 56 -2.25 2.85 17.28
N PRO A 57 -3.49 3.01 16.77
CA PRO A 57 -4.58 3.66 17.49
C PRO A 57 -5.08 2.95 18.76
N ILE A 58 -4.80 1.65 18.96
CA ILE A 58 -5.31 0.87 20.12
C ILE A 58 -4.59 1.27 21.43
N ILE A 59 -3.38 1.81 21.32
CA ILE A 59 -2.56 2.22 22.49
C ILE A 59 -2.91 3.64 22.98
N GLY A 60 -3.84 4.33 22.30
CA GLY A 60 -4.33 5.65 22.68
C GLY A 60 -5.55 5.61 23.60
N PRO A 61 -5.86 6.70 24.33
CA PRO A 61 -7.00 6.75 25.24
C PRO A 61 -8.31 6.86 24.44
N GLY A 62 -8.89 5.71 24.11
CA GLY A 62 -10.18 5.60 23.43
C GLY A 62 -10.67 4.17 23.46
N HIS A 63 -11.66 3.88 24.31
CA HIS A 63 -12.26 2.55 24.44
C HIS A 63 -12.88 2.12 23.09
N PHE A 64 -12.21 1.26 22.34
CA PHE A 64 -12.74 0.69 21.10
C PHE A 64 -13.28 -0.72 21.34
N ARG A 65 -14.51 -0.97 20.89
CA ARG A 65 -15.16 -2.29 20.97
C ARG A 65 -14.39 -3.25 20.05
N PHE A 66 -13.70 -4.22 20.64
CA PHE A 66 -12.77 -5.14 19.95
C PHE A 66 -13.34 -5.76 18.65
N GLY A 67 -14.63 -6.13 18.64
CA GLY A 67 -15.30 -6.68 17.46
C GLY A 67 -15.55 -5.67 16.32
N GLY A 68 -15.82 -4.40 16.64
CA GLY A 68 -15.95 -3.34 15.64
C GLY A 68 -14.59 -2.86 15.12
N TRP A 69 -13.55 -2.97 15.94
CA TRP A 69 -12.20 -2.56 15.60
C TRP A 69 -11.62 -3.41 14.46
N ILE A 70 -11.69 -4.75 14.55
CA ILE A 70 -11.14 -5.65 13.52
C ILE A 70 -11.78 -5.40 12.16
N LEU A 71 -13.10 -5.20 12.13
CA LEU A 71 -13.82 -4.89 10.90
C LEU A 71 -13.34 -3.58 10.28
N MET A 72 -13.23 -2.51 11.09
CA MET A 72 -12.73 -1.22 10.61
C MET A 72 -11.25 -1.25 10.23
N ALA A 73 -10.44 -2.01 10.96
CA ALA A 73 -9.02 -2.18 10.72
C ALA A 73 -8.76 -2.81 9.36
N ILE A 74 -9.58 -3.77 8.91
CA ILE A 74 -9.44 -4.40 7.59
C ILE A 74 -10.15 -3.58 6.50
N LEU A 75 -11.37 -3.10 6.76
CA LEU A 75 -12.17 -2.39 5.75
C LEU A 75 -11.52 -1.07 5.33
N ALA A 76 -11.07 -0.24 6.27
CA ALA A 76 -10.53 1.08 5.96
C ALA A 76 -9.32 1.03 5.00
N PRO A 77 -8.25 0.26 5.25
CA PRO A 77 -7.12 0.17 4.33
C PRO A 77 -7.44 -0.55 3.03
N THR A 78 -8.38 -1.51 3.03
CA THR A 78 -8.83 -2.16 1.79
C THR A 78 -9.57 -1.16 0.89
N LEU A 79 -10.48 -0.37 1.47
CA LEU A 79 -11.16 0.71 0.76
C LEU A 79 -10.19 1.79 0.32
N PHE A 80 -9.23 2.16 1.18
CA PHE A 80 -8.19 3.13 0.85
C PHE A 80 -7.34 2.66 -0.33
N LEU A 81 -6.93 1.38 -0.37
CA LEU A 81 -6.24 0.80 -1.51
C LEU A 81 -7.12 0.81 -2.76
N GLY A 82 -8.40 0.46 -2.66
CA GLY A 82 -9.33 0.47 -3.79
C GLY A 82 -9.50 1.88 -4.39
N ILE A 83 -9.75 2.87 -3.53
CA ILE A 83 -9.88 4.28 -3.91
C ILE A 83 -8.55 4.81 -4.47
N GLY A 84 -7.44 4.53 -3.79
CA GLY A 84 -6.10 4.92 -4.20
C GLY A 84 -5.70 4.33 -5.55
N THR A 85 -6.01 3.05 -5.79
CA THR A 85 -5.84 2.40 -7.09
C THR A 85 -6.67 3.11 -8.15
N GLY A 86 -7.92 3.48 -7.85
CA GLY A 86 -8.77 4.20 -8.80
C GLY A 86 -8.21 5.55 -9.19
N VAL A 87 -7.72 6.31 -8.21
CA VAL A 87 -7.06 7.61 -8.44
C VAL A 87 -5.80 7.43 -9.27
N LEU A 88 -4.92 6.50 -8.90
CA LEU A 88 -3.67 6.25 -9.62
C LEU A 88 -3.93 5.72 -11.04
N TRP A 89 -4.96 4.88 -11.23
CA TRP A 89 -5.37 4.37 -12.53
C TRP A 89 -5.90 5.48 -13.43
N LEU A 90 -6.76 6.37 -12.91
CA LEU A 90 -7.26 7.52 -13.66
C LEU A 90 -6.12 8.44 -14.12
N ILE A 91 -5.17 8.74 -13.21
CA ILE A 91 -3.99 9.52 -13.56
C ILE A 91 -3.13 8.74 -14.56
N GLY A 92 -2.94 7.43 -14.37
CA GLY A 92 -2.23 6.54 -15.28
C GLY A 92 -2.75 6.62 -16.71
N LYS A 93 -4.08 6.67 -16.90
CA LYS A 93 -4.69 6.87 -18.22
C LYS A 93 -4.32 8.21 -18.87
N LEU A 94 -4.16 9.28 -18.09
CA LEU A 94 -3.66 10.57 -18.60
C LEU A 94 -2.22 10.48 -19.10
N PHE A 95 -1.43 9.55 -18.56
CA PHE A 95 -0.06 9.25 -18.97
C PHE A 95 0.04 8.10 -19.99
N SER A 96 -1.07 7.76 -20.67
CA SER A 96 -1.14 6.66 -21.66
C SER A 96 -0.85 5.26 -21.08
N GLY A 97 -1.16 5.06 -19.79
CA GLY A 97 -1.04 3.77 -19.12
C GLY A 97 -1.99 2.71 -19.67
N LYS A 98 -1.47 1.48 -19.78
CA LYS A 98 -2.18 0.35 -20.42
C LYS A 98 -2.94 -0.54 -19.45
N ALA A 99 -2.76 -0.38 -18.13
CA ALA A 99 -3.31 -1.31 -17.17
C ALA A 99 -4.84 -1.18 -17.06
N GLU A 100 -5.51 -2.30 -16.83
CA GLU A 100 -6.86 -2.28 -16.29
C GLU A 100 -6.82 -2.06 -14.77
N PHE A 101 -7.92 -1.55 -14.20
CA PHE A 101 -7.99 -1.24 -12.76
C PHE A 101 -7.49 -2.39 -11.87
N ILE A 102 -7.94 -3.62 -12.14
CA ILE A 102 -7.55 -4.79 -11.34
C ILE A 102 -6.08 -5.19 -11.58
N GLN A 103 -5.53 -4.96 -12.78
CA GLN A 103 -4.12 -5.22 -13.07
C GLN A 103 -3.21 -4.29 -12.27
N MET A 104 -3.65 -3.06 -11.99
CA MET A 104 -2.94 -2.12 -11.10
C MET A 104 -3.17 -2.42 -9.62
N PHE A 105 -4.38 -2.88 -9.25
CA PHE A 105 -4.73 -3.20 -7.87
C PHE A 105 -3.83 -4.29 -7.27
N ARG A 106 -3.52 -5.37 -8.02
CA ARG A 106 -2.73 -6.49 -7.49
C ARG A 106 -1.31 -6.08 -7.11
N PRO A 107 -0.51 -5.44 -7.98
CA PRO A 107 0.82 -4.91 -7.65
C PRO A 107 0.79 -3.95 -6.45
N LEU A 108 -0.20 -3.05 -6.39
CA LEU A 108 -0.36 -2.14 -5.26
C LEU A 108 -0.71 -2.86 -3.96
N GLY A 109 -1.51 -3.93 -4.00
CA GLY A 109 -1.73 -4.78 -2.82
C GLY A 109 -0.46 -5.47 -2.34
N TYR A 110 0.39 -5.95 -3.26
CA TYR A 110 1.72 -6.47 -2.90
C TYR A 110 2.68 -5.38 -2.39
N ALA A 111 2.49 -4.11 -2.76
CA ALA A 111 3.26 -3.00 -2.19
C ALA A 111 3.02 -2.81 -0.68
N TYR A 112 1.95 -3.38 -0.11
CA TYR A 112 1.73 -3.44 1.35
C TYR A 112 2.54 -4.53 2.04
N ALA A 113 3.28 -5.39 1.33
CA ALA A 113 4.09 -6.47 1.90
C ALA A 113 5.03 -6.03 3.04
N PRO A 114 5.76 -4.90 2.97
CA PRO A 114 6.60 -4.43 4.08
C PRO A 114 5.81 -4.16 5.37
N TYR A 115 4.58 -3.67 5.23
CA TYR A 115 3.66 -3.45 6.35
C TYR A 115 3.09 -4.77 6.87
N ALA A 116 2.78 -5.71 5.97
CA ALA A 116 2.28 -7.05 6.31
C ALA A 116 3.31 -7.91 7.07
N LEU A 117 4.61 -7.66 6.85
CA LEU A 117 5.69 -8.27 7.63
C LEU A 117 6.01 -7.50 8.92
N GLY A 118 5.31 -6.40 9.18
CA GLY A 118 5.57 -5.56 10.34
C GLY A 118 6.96 -4.94 10.35
N ILE A 119 7.61 -4.75 9.21
CA ILE A 119 8.95 -4.14 9.13
C ILE A 119 8.86 -2.64 9.41
N ILE A 120 7.82 -1.99 8.89
CA ILE A 120 7.64 -0.54 8.91
C ILE A 120 7.57 0.06 10.34
N PRO A 121 6.81 -0.52 11.30
CA PRO A 121 6.77 -0.01 12.67
C PRO A 121 8.14 0.08 13.37
N PHE A 122 9.13 -0.73 12.98
CA PHE A 122 10.45 -0.76 13.63
C PHE A 122 11.49 0.17 12.99
N ILE A 123 11.34 0.51 11.71
CA ILE A 123 12.29 1.35 10.97
C ILE A 123 11.93 2.85 11.00
N GLY A 124 10.76 3.20 11.54
CA GLY A 124 10.30 4.58 11.67
C GLY A 124 9.47 5.08 10.48
N GLY A 125 8.53 5.99 10.76
CA GLY A 125 7.51 6.43 9.80
C GLY A 125 8.04 7.10 8.53
N ILE A 126 9.18 7.80 8.63
CA ILE A 126 9.79 8.47 7.47
C ILE A 126 10.39 7.46 6.50
N ILE A 127 11.20 6.52 7.01
CA ILE A 127 11.84 5.48 6.19
C ILE A 127 10.76 4.57 5.58
N GLY A 128 9.76 4.19 6.37
CA GLY A 128 8.65 3.40 5.89
C GLY A 128 7.79 4.12 4.83
N GLY A 129 7.58 5.43 4.98
CA GLY A 129 6.89 6.25 4.00
C GLY A 129 7.64 6.31 2.66
N LEU A 130 8.95 6.56 2.70
CA LEU A 130 9.80 6.57 1.50
C LEU A 130 9.83 5.19 0.82
N TRP A 131 9.89 4.11 1.61
CA TRP A 131 9.84 2.75 1.08
C TRP A 131 8.49 2.43 0.42
N GLY A 132 7.39 2.78 1.09
CA GLY A 132 6.05 2.62 0.53
C GLY A 132 5.86 3.38 -0.77
N LEU A 133 6.43 4.59 -0.86
CA LEU A 133 6.44 5.37 -2.09
C LEU A 133 7.23 4.67 -3.21
N ALA A 134 8.40 4.13 -2.90
CA ALA A 134 9.20 3.37 -3.87
C ALA A 134 8.44 2.12 -4.38
N CYS A 135 7.80 1.36 -3.47
CA CYS A 135 6.96 0.23 -3.85
C CYS A 135 5.81 0.65 -4.78
N ALA A 136 5.13 1.75 -4.47
CA ALA A 136 4.03 2.27 -5.28
C ALA A 136 4.51 2.68 -6.68
N VAL A 137 5.64 3.40 -6.78
CA VAL A 137 6.19 3.83 -8.09
C VAL A 137 6.53 2.64 -8.97
N ILE A 138 7.19 1.60 -8.43
CA ILE A 138 7.52 0.40 -9.21
C ILE A 138 6.25 -0.37 -9.59
N ALA A 139 5.30 -0.52 -8.66
CA ALA A 139 4.02 -1.17 -8.93
C ALA A 139 3.25 -0.47 -10.07
N VAL A 140 3.17 0.87 -10.06
CA VAL A 140 2.53 1.66 -11.13
C VAL A 140 3.31 1.52 -12.44
N ARG A 141 4.63 1.64 -12.40
CA ARG A 141 5.48 1.53 -13.59
C ARG A 141 5.27 0.20 -14.32
N GLU A 142 5.29 -0.90 -13.57
CA GLU A 142 5.19 -2.26 -14.13
C GLU A 142 3.76 -2.65 -14.51
N SER A 143 2.74 -2.10 -13.85
CA SER A 143 1.34 -2.34 -14.22
C SER A 143 0.94 -1.54 -15.45
N GLU A 144 1.18 -0.23 -15.46
CA GLU A 144 0.77 0.68 -16.54
C GLU A 144 1.71 0.64 -17.76
N GLU A 145 2.86 -0.02 -17.64
CA GLU A 145 3.94 -0.09 -18.65
C GLU A 145 4.43 1.29 -19.11
N VAL A 146 4.54 2.23 -18.16
CA VAL A 146 4.96 3.62 -18.42
C VAL A 146 6.43 3.86 -18.08
N SER A 147 6.96 5.01 -18.49
CA SER A 147 8.30 5.43 -18.10
C SER A 147 8.40 5.65 -16.58
N THR A 148 9.61 5.53 -16.01
CA THR A 148 9.83 5.81 -14.57
C THR A 148 9.43 7.23 -14.20
N GLY A 149 9.68 8.22 -15.06
CA GLY A 149 9.27 9.62 -14.83
C GLY A 149 7.75 9.78 -14.76
N SER A 150 7.03 9.12 -15.67
CA SER A 150 5.56 9.10 -15.66
C SER A 150 5.02 8.39 -14.41
N ALA A 151 5.60 7.25 -14.01
CA ALA A 151 5.20 6.52 -12.81
C ALA A 151 5.39 7.36 -11.54
N VAL A 152 6.52 8.06 -11.42
CA VAL A 152 6.77 8.99 -10.32
C VAL A 152 5.72 10.10 -10.28
N ALA A 153 5.37 10.70 -11.43
CA ALA A 153 4.33 11.72 -11.49
C ALA A 153 2.95 11.17 -11.08
N ILE A 154 2.57 10.00 -11.59
CA ILE A 154 1.29 9.34 -11.25
C ILE A 154 1.15 9.14 -9.75
N VAL A 155 2.22 8.74 -9.05
CA VAL A 155 2.20 8.52 -7.60
C VAL A 155 2.29 9.83 -6.81
N LEU A 156 3.14 10.77 -7.23
CA LEU A 156 3.39 12.00 -6.47
C LEU A 156 2.25 13.01 -6.55
N ILE A 157 1.56 13.14 -7.68
CA ILE A 157 0.44 14.09 -7.83
C ILE A 157 -0.61 13.91 -6.72
N PRO A 158 -1.21 12.72 -6.52
CA PRO A 158 -2.19 12.53 -5.46
C PRO A 158 -1.57 12.58 -4.06
N ALA A 159 -0.32 12.13 -3.89
CA ALA A 159 0.36 12.19 -2.60
C ALA A 159 0.56 13.64 -2.13
N VAL A 160 0.97 14.54 -3.02
CA VAL A 160 1.13 15.98 -2.71
C VAL A 160 -0.21 16.63 -2.40
N ILE A 161 -1.28 16.30 -3.15
CA ILE A 161 -2.62 16.81 -2.88
C ILE A 161 -3.08 16.39 -1.47
N ILE A 162 -2.93 15.11 -1.12
CA ILE A 162 -3.29 14.61 0.21
C ILE A 162 -2.45 15.31 1.29
N PHE A 163 -1.16 15.48 1.06
CA PHE A 163 -0.27 16.16 2.00
C PHE A 163 -0.70 17.61 2.26
N ILE A 164 -1.01 18.38 1.21
CA ILE A 164 -1.51 19.76 1.34
C ILE A 164 -2.85 19.80 2.09
N LEU A 165 -3.77 18.89 1.76
CA LEU A 165 -5.06 18.81 2.46
C LEU A 165 -4.88 18.51 3.95
N MET A 166 -3.96 17.61 4.31
CA MET A 166 -3.63 17.33 5.70
C MET A 166 -3.08 18.56 6.43
N LEU A 167 -2.21 19.36 5.79
CA LEU A 167 -1.71 20.61 6.37
C LEU A 167 -2.84 21.62 6.62
N ILE A 168 -3.77 21.76 5.67
CA ILE A 168 -4.91 22.68 5.80
C ILE A 168 -5.83 22.23 6.94
N VAL A 169 -6.22 20.96 6.97
CA VAL A 169 -7.08 20.40 8.03
C VAL A 169 -6.39 20.54 9.40
N GLY A 170 -5.10 20.21 9.48
CA GLY A 170 -4.32 20.38 10.70
C GLY A 170 -4.26 21.83 11.18
N ALA A 171 -4.09 22.79 10.27
CA ALA A 171 -4.11 24.22 10.60
C ALA A 171 -5.49 24.69 11.08
N VAL A 172 -6.58 24.26 10.43
CA VAL A 172 -7.96 24.60 10.83
C VAL A 172 -8.29 24.05 12.21
N ILE A 173 -7.98 22.78 12.46
CA ILE A 173 -8.17 22.15 13.78
C ILE A 173 -7.32 22.87 14.83
N GLY A 174 -6.05 23.16 14.52
CA GLY A 174 -5.15 23.91 15.41
C GLY A 174 -5.70 25.29 15.78
N MET A 175 -6.20 26.05 14.80
CA MET A 175 -6.83 27.35 15.03
C MET A 175 -8.11 27.23 15.88
N ALA A 176 -8.95 26.24 15.60
CA ALA A 176 -10.17 26.00 16.38
C ALA A 176 -9.86 25.66 17.85
N MET A 177 -8.88 24.79 18.08
CA MET A 177 -8.42 24.41 19.43
C MET A 177 -7.82 25.60 20.19
N LEU A 178 -7.02 26.46 19.52
CA LEU A 178 -6.49 27.68 20.11
C LEU A 178 -7.58 28.70 20.45
N GLY A 179 -8.67 28.73 19.70
CA GLY A 179 -9.84 29.56 19.99
C GLY A 179 -10.59 29.08 21.24
N LEU A 180 -10.83 27.77 21.35
CA LEU A 180 -11.47 27.15 22.53
C LEU A 180 -10.62 27.25 23.80
N ALA A 181 -9.29 27.25 23.68
CA ALA A 181 -8.40 27.42 24.84
C ALA A 181 -8.37 28.86 25.39
N ARG A 182 -8.93 29.83 24.66
CA ARG A 182 -8.97 31.26 25.04
C ARG A 182 -10.36 31.73 25.49
N SER A 183 -11.39 30.88 25.41
CA SER A 183 -12.77 31.13 25.88
C SER A 183 -13.02 30.48 27.23
#